data_AF-A0A1G0BGR5-F1
#
_entry.id   AF-A0A1G0BGR5-F1
#
_cell.length_a   1.000
_cell.length_b   1.000
_cell.length_c   1.000
_cell.angle_alpha   90.00
_cell.angle_beta   90.00
_cell.angle_gamma   90.00
#
_symmetry.space_group_name_H-M   'P 1'
#
loop_
_entity.id
_entity.type
_entity.pdbx_description
1 polymer ?
#
loop_
_entity_poly.entity_id
_entity_poly.type
_entity_poly.pdbx_seq_one_letter_code
_entity_poly.pdbx_strand_id
1 'polypeptide(L)'
;MKLLNKIILYLLITLCILVILGLLNFGHGLGNILYFPPIILATLFHIFLTRRLIKRNNNTFWFPLILIFSIICALIIYKSTFGRGGEFSWNGDIFFY
;
A
#
# COMPACT_ATOMS: atom_id res chain seq x y z
N MET A 1 1.08 6.75 -18.42
CA MET A 1 -0.03 6.27 -17.56
C MET A 1 0.04 4.79 -17.24
N LYS A 2 -0.01 3.87 -18.22
CA LYS A 2 0.01 2.41 -17.95
C LYS A 2 1.26 1.94 -17.20
N LEU A 3 2.45 2.42 -17.58
CA LEU A 3 3.70 2.13 -16.89
C LEU A 3 3.69 2.63 -15.44
N LEU A 4 3.30 3.88 -15.22
CA LEU A 4 3.20 4.48 -13.88
C LEU A 4 2.24 3.70 -12.97
N ASN A 5 1.07 3.31 -13.48
CA ASN A 5 0.16 2.43 -12.76
C ASN A 5 0.80 1.08 -12.41
N LYS A 6 1.59 0.52 -13.33
CA LYS A 6 2.30 -0.75 -13.09
C LYS A 6 3.31 -0.61 -11.95
N ILE A 7 4.05 0.49 -11.91
CA ILE A 7 5.01 0.81 -10.83
C ILE A 7 4.28 0.90 -9.49
N ILE A 8 3.18 1.66 -9.42
CA ILE A 8 2.39 1.81 -8.18
C ILE A 8 1.78 0.48 -7.75
N LEU A 9 1.29 -0.32 -8.70
CA LEU A 9 0.74 -1.63 -8.41
C LEU A 9 1.81 -2.57 -7.82
N TYR A 10 3.01 -2.60 -8.40
CA TYR A 10 4.11 -3.39 -7.84
C TYR A 10 4.52 -2.90 -6.46
N LEU A 11 4.61 -1.58 -6.25
CA LEU A 11 4.89 -1.00 -4.94
C LEU A 11 3.85 -1.46 -3.89
N LEU A 12 2.57 -1.38 -4.22
CA LEU A 12 1.49 -1.81 -3.33
C LEU A 12 1.54 -3.32 -3.05
N ILE A 13 1.85 -4.14 -4.06
CA ILE A 13 2.05 -5.59 -3.88
C ILE A 13 3.23 -5.87 -2.95
N THR A 14 4.36 -5.17 -3.13
CA THR A 14 5.53 -5.31 -2.25
C THR A 14 5.18 -4.93 -0.82
N LEU A 15 4.49 -3.79 -0.61
CA LEU A 15 4.01 -3.39 0.71
C LEU A 15 3.07 -4.44 1.30
N CYS A 16 2.14 -4.99 0.51
CA CYS A 16 1.24 -6.05 0.96
C CYS A 16 1.99 -7.31 1.40
N ILE A 17 3.01 -7.74 0.65
CA ILE A 17 3.86 -8.90 1.01
C ILE A 17 4.62 -8.61 2.30
N LEU A 18 5.23 -7.42 2.42
CA LEU A 18 5.95 -7.01 3.63
C LEU A 18 5.04 -6.99 4.87
N VAL A 19 3.78 -6.57 4.71
CA VAL A 19 2.77 -6.64 5.77
C VAL A 19 2.48 -8.09 6.14
N ILE A 20 2.18 -8.96 5.17
CA ILE A 20 1.86 -10.38 5.43
C ILE A 20 3.01 -11.10 6.14
N LEU A 21 4.25 -10.81 5.78
CA LEU A 21 5.44 -11.38 6.41
C LEU A 21 5.72 -10.80 7.81
N GLY A 22 4.90 -9.86 8.28
CA GLY A 22 5.09 -9.18 9.57
C GLY A 22 6.31 -8.27 9.61
N LEU A 23 6.89 -7.93 8.46
CA LEU A 23 8.11 -7.12 8.37
C LEU A 23 7.83 -5.62 8.51
N LEU A 24 6.60 -5.18 8.26
CA LEU A 24 6.17 -3.79 8.44
C LEU A 24 5.67 -3.54 9.86
N ASN A 25 6.34 -2.63 10.58
CA ASN A 25 5.91 -2.18 11.89
C ASN A 25 5.12 -0.86 11.81
N PHE A 26 3.88 -0.86 12.28
CA PHE A 26 3.02 0.33 12.40
C PHE A 26 3.01 0.93 13.81
N GLY A 27 3.82 0.41 14.73
CA GLY A 27 4.01 0.92 16.07
C GLY A 27 2.82 0.73 17.03
N HIS A 28 1.97 -0.27 16.77
CA HIS A 28 0.81 -0.58 17.61
C HIS A 28 0.83 -2.01 18.20
N GLY A 29 1.99 -2.68 18.24
CA GLY A 29 2.10 -4.06 18.74
C GLY A 29 1.13 -5.02 18.02
N LEU A 30 0.19 -5.62 18.75
CA LEU A 30 -0.90 -6.45 18.19
C LEU A 30 -1.82 -5.68 17.21
N GLY A 31 -1.93 -4.37 17.37
CA GLY A 31 -2.68 -3.49 16.47
C GLY A 31 -2.11 -3.42 15.04
N ASN A 32 -0.87 -3.88 14.81
CA ASN A 32 -0.32 -4.00 13.45
C ASN A 32 -1.16 -4.95 12.58
N ILE A 33 -1.75 -6.01 13.17
CA ILE A 33 -2.61 -6.97 12.46
C ILE A 33 -3.85 -6.29 11.87
N LEU A 34 -4.37 -5.23 12.50
CA LEU A 34 -5.55 -4.50 12.01
C LEU A 34 -5.29 -3.80 10.66
N TYR A 35 -4.03 -3.55 10.31
CA TYR A 35 -3.64 -2.97 9.03
C TYR A 35 -3.55 -4.01 7.89
N PHE A 36 -3.58 -5.32 8.20
CA PHE A 36 -3.44 -6.38 7.19
C PHE A 36 -4.66 -6.45 6.25
N PRO A 37 -5.90 -6.58 6.76
CA PRO A 37 -7.08 -6.68 5.89
C PRO A 37 -7.25 -5.51 4.91
N PRO A 38 -7.14 -4.22 5.33
CA PRO A 38 -7.35 -3.11 4.39
C PRO A 38 -6.25 -3.04 3.31
N ILE A 39 -5.00 -3.38 3.62
CA ILE A 39 -3.90 -3.36 2.63
C ILE A 39 -4.06 -4.49 1.60
N ILE A 40 -4.46 -5.68 2.04
CA ILE A 40 -4.77 -6.81 1.15
C ILE A 40 -5.95 -6.46 0.23
N LEU A 41 -7.03 -5.92 0.80
CA LEU A 41 -8.21 -5.51 0.03
C LEU A 41 -7.88 -4.42 -1.00
N ALA A 42 -7.10 -3.41 -0.60
CA ALA A 42 -6.64 -2.37 -1.52
C ALA A 42 -5.82 -2.94 -2.69
N THR A 43 -4.92 -3.89 -2.40
CA THR A 43 -4.09 -4.55 -3.42
C THR A 43 -4.95 -5.35 -4.41
N LEU A 44 -5.87 -6.18 -3.92
CA LEU A 44 -6.80 -6.94 -4.77
C LEU A 44 -7.67 -6.01 -5.61
N PHE A 45 -8.15 -4.92 -5.03
CA PHE A 45 -8.96 -3.92 -5.73
C PHE A 45 -8.17 -3.21 -6.83
N HIS A 46 -6.89 -2.86 -6.59
CA HIS A 46 -6.03 -2.26 -7.60
C HIS A 46 -5.78 -3.19 -8.79
N ILE A 47 -5.53 -4.48 -8.51
CA ILE A 47 -5.37 -5.51 -9.55
C ILE A 47 -6.65 -5.62 -10.37
N PHE A 48 -7.81 -5.73 -9.72
CA PHE A 48 -9.10 -5.87 -10.38
C PHE A 48 -9.42 -4.66 -11.28
N LEU A 49 -9.29 -3.44 -10.76
CA LEU A 49 -9.53 -2.22 -11.52
C LEU A 49 -8.56 -2.06 -12.68
N THR A 50 -7.28 -2.35 -12.48
CA THR A 50 -6.26 -2.32 -13.55
C THR A 50 -6.64 -3.27 -14.68
N ARG A 51 -7.01 -4.52 -14.37
CA ARG A 51 -7.45 -5.52 -15.37
C ARG A 51 -8.70 -5.05 -16.13
N ARG A 52 -9.69 -4.50 -15.41
CA ARG A 52 -10.93 -3.98 -16.01
C ARG A 52 -10.68 -2.81 -16.95
N LEU A 53 -9.77 -1.91 -16.59
CA LEU A 53 -9.39 -0.74 -17.39
C LEU A 53 -8.62 -1.11 -18.66
N ILE A 54 -7.71 -2.08 -18.57
CA ILE A 54 -7.01 -2.63 -19.73
C ILE A 54 -8.03 -3.22 -20.72
N LYS A 55 -8.98 -4.03 -20.22
CA LYS A 55 -10.01 -4.67 -21.07
C LYS A 55 -10.91 -3.66 -21.78
N ARG A 56 -11.25 -2.54 -21.12
CA ARG A 56 -12.10 -1.48 -21.70
C ARG A 56 -11.35 -0.51 -22.61
N ASN A 57 -10.02 -0.55 -22.64
CA ASN A 57 -9.14 0.39 -23.35
C ASN A 57 -9.50 1.88 -23.11
N ASN A 58 -10.03 2.20 -21.93
CA ASN A 58 -10.49 3.55 -21.60
C ASN A 58 -9.35 4.29 -20.87
N ASN A 59 -8.90 5.40 -21.45
CA ASN A 59 -7.78 6.18 -20.91
C ASN A 59 -8.19 7.18 -19.81
N THR A 60 -9.47 7.54 -19.68
CA THR A 60 -9.97 8.58 -18.77
C THR A 60 -9.74 8.24 -17.30
N PHE A 61 -9.88 6.98 -16.91
CA PHE A 61 -9.83 6.57 -15.50
C PHE A 61 -8.43 6.18 -15.01
N TRP A 62 -7.39 6.25 -15.84
CA TRP A 62 -6.04 5.89 -15.39
C TRP A 62 -5.48 6.89 -14.39
N PHE A 63 -5.71 8.19 -14.62
CA PHE A 63 -5.24 9.23 -13.72
C PHE A 63 -5.84 9.12 -12.31
N PRO A 64 -7.18 9.07 -12.12
CA PRO A 64 -7.75 8.92 -10.79
C PRO A 64 -7.34 7.61 -10.10
N LEU A 65 -7.21 6.51 -10.86
CA LEU A 65 -6.71 5.24 -10.32
C LEU A 65 -5.30 5.40 -9.74
N ILE A 66 -4.38 5.96 -10.53
CA ILE A 66 -2.99 6.21 -10.13
C ILE A 66 -2.94 7.10 -8.89
N LEU A 67 -3.71 8.18 -8.87
CA LEU A 67 -3.72 9.14 -7.78
C LEU A 67 -4.20 8.51 -6.47
N ILE A 68 -5.32 7.78 -6.50
CA ILE A 68 -5.87 7.11 -5.30
C ILE A 68 -4.88 6.08 -4.74
N PHE A 69 -4.31 5.21 -5.58
CA PHE A 69 -3.39 4.18 -5.09
C PHE A 69 -2.02 4.73 -4.68
N SER A 70 -1.59 5.85 -5.27
CA SER A 70 -0.39 6.57 -4.81
C SER A 70 -0.58 7.11 -3.39
N ILE A 71 -1.75 7.69 -3.09
CA ILE A 71 -2.10 8.17 -1.75
C ILE A 71 -2.15 7.01 -0.76
N ILE A 72 -2.75 5.87 -1.14
CA ILE A 72 -2.77 4.66 -0.29
C ILE A 72 -1.34 4.18 0.01
N CYS A 73 -0.46 4.10 -0.98
CA CYS A 73 0.94 3.72 -0.76
C CYS A 73 1.65 4.71 0.18
N ALA A 74 1.47 6.01 -0.04
CA ALA A 74 2.04 7.04 0.81
C ALA A 74 1.54 6.96 2.26
N LEU A 75 0.25 6.66 2.46
CA LEU A 75 -0.35 6.46 3.79
C LEU A 75 0.22 5.24 4.51
N ILE A 76 0.42 4.13 3.79
CA ILE A 76 1.03 2.92 4.38
C ILE A 76 2.47 3.23 4.82
N ILE A 77 3.27 3.85 3.95
CA ILE A 77 4.65 4.23 4.27
C ILE A 77 4.70 5.25 5.41
N TYR A 78 3.81 6.24 5.41
CA TYR A 78 3.70 7.21 6.49
C TYR A 78 3.39 6.52 7.81
N LYS A 79 2.39 5.64 7.85
CA LYS A 79 2.01 4.90 9.07
C LYS A 79 3.09 3.93 9.55
N SER A 80 3.93 3.41 8.67
CA SER A 80 5.07 2.58 9.06
C SER A 80 6.34 3.37 9.42
N THR A 81 6.34 4.69 9.22
CA THR A 81 7.44 5.61 9.56
C THR A 81 6.95 6.67 10.54
N PHE A 82 6.75 7.91 10.12
CA PHE A 82 6.40 9.06 10.97
C PHE A 82 5.05 8.95 11.68
N GLY A 83 4.12 8.17 11.14
CA GLY A 83 2.78 7.96 11.67
C GLY A 83 2.65 6.76 12.63
N ARG A 84 3.77 6.17 13.06
CA ARG A 84 3.79 5.10 14.07
C ARG A 84 3.19 5.57 15.38
N GLY A 85 2.59 4.63 16.12
CA GLY A 85 2.09 4.89 17.47
C GLY A 85 3.22 5.29 18.43
N GLY A 86 2.90 6.11 19.44
CA GLY A 86 3.88 6.66 20.38
C GLY A 86 4.66 5.60 21.19
N GLU A 87 4.12 4.38 21.28
CA GLU A 87 4.76 3.23 21.92
C GLU A 87 6.03 2.77 21.19
N PHE A 88 6.11 2.96 19.87
CA PHE A 88 7.28 2.63 19.05
C PHE A 88 7.53 3.73 18.02
N SER A 89 7.97 4.88 18.50
CA SER A 89 8.36 6.02 17.65
C SER A 89 9.39 5.59 16.61
N TRP A 90 9.27 6.08 15.37
CA TRP A 90 10.19 5.69 14.31
C TRP A 90 11.61 6.16 14.58
N ASN A 91 12.52 5.21 14.70
CA ASN A 91 13.95 5.38 14.96
C ASN A 91 14.80 5.35 13.68
N GLY A 92 14.17 5.38 12.50
CA GLY A 92 14.83 5.15 11.21
C GLY A 92 14.62 3.73 10.66
N ASP A 93 14.24 2.77 11.50
CA ASP A 93 14.02 1.38 11.06
C ASP A 93 12.58 1.14 10.64
N ILE A 94 12.40 0.66 9.42
CA ILE A 94 11.08 0.31 8.87
C ILE A 94 10.75 -1.18 9.13
N PHE A 95 11.78 -1.98 9.38
CA PHE A 95 11.70 -3.42 9.63
C PHE A 95 11.87 -3.75 11.12
N PHE A 96 11.27 -4.85 11.56
CA PHE A 96 11.58 -5.43 12.87
C PHE A 96 12.99 -6.04 12.81
N TYR A 97 13.91 -5.51 13.62
CA TYR A 97 15.20 -6.12 13.96
C TYR A 97 15.29 -6.24 15.48
#